data_AF-A0A1K2IRT8-F1
#
_entry.id   AF-A0A1K2IRT8-F1
#
_cell.length_a   1.000
_cell.length_b   1.000
_cell.length_c   1.000
_cell.angle_alpha   90.00
_cell.angle_beta   90.00
_cell.angle_gamma   90.00
#
_symmetry.space_group_name_H-M   'P 1'
#
loop_
_entity.id
_entity.type
_entity.pdbx_description
1 polymer ?
#
loop_
_entity_poly.entity_id
_entity_poly.type
_entity_poly.pdbx_seq_one_letter_code
_entity_poly.pdbx_strand_id
1 'polypeptide(L)'
;MVAWVKSLCYPIEELYILWSTNRNDNLYKLGHNGQICYLRGALNLKFDTDPKRIRIMEGNQYKYQYIYLDNIQPRFLGTMFLYQDSDYGDTGVDFIVEVPNGLIYDDYSMRTMINFYKLASKRYKIQEY
;
A
#
# COMPACT_ATOMS: atom_id res chain seq x y z
N MET A 1 -39.29 -7.53 -33.88
CA MET A 1 -39.50 -6.11 -33.48
C MET A 1 -38.82 -5.77 -32.15
N VAL A 2 -38.99 -6.59 -31.11
CA VAL A 2 -38.37 -6.37 -29.77
C VAL A 2 -36.83 -6.32 -29.81
N ALA A 3 -36.16 -7.16 -30.62
CA ALA A 3 -34.69 -7.17 -30.72
C ALA A 3 -34.11 -5.87 -31.31
N TRP A 4 -34.82 -5.22 -32.23
CA TRP A 4 -34.38 -3.98 -32.87
C TRP A 4 -34.41 -2.80 -31.88
N VAL A 5 -35.46 -2.72 -31.06
CA VAL A 5 -35.55 -1.72 -29.98
C VAL A 5 -34.45 -1.93 -28.94
N LYS A 6 -34.19 -3.17 -28.53
CA LYS A 6 -33.07 -3.49 -27.62
C LYS A 6 -31.72 -3.04 -28.18
N SER A 7 -31.47 -3.24 -29.47
CA SER A 7 -30.23 -2.80 -30.12
C SER A 7 -30.04 -1.28 -30.08
N LEU A 8 -31.12 -0.50 -30.13
CA LEU A 8 -31.06 0.96 -30.04
C LEU A 8 -30.90 1.47 -28.60
N CYS A 9 -31.45 0.75 -27.62
CA CYS A 9 -31.32 1.09 -26.20
C CYS A 9 -29.98 0.65 -25.60
N TYR A 10 -29.34 -0.39 -26.15
CA TYR A 10 -28.06 -0.91 -25.68
C TYR A 10 -26.95 0.14 -25.44
N PRO A 11 -26.63 1.06 -26.38
CA PRO A 11 -25.58 2.05 -26.13
C PRO A 11 -25.90 3.02 -25.00
N ILE A 12 -27.18 3.31 -24.74
CA ILE A 12 -27.61 4.16 -23.64
C ILE A 12 -27.46 3.42 -22.30
N GLU A 13 -27.82 2.14 -22.28
CA GLU A 13 -27.62 1.27 -21.12
C GLU A 13 -26.14 1.12 -20.77
N GLU A 14 -25.29 0.83 -21.75
CA GLU A 14 -23.83 0.76 -21.59
C GLU A 14 -23.25 2.07 -21.03
N LEU A 15 -23.66 3.21 -21.60
CA LEU A 15 -23.22 4.52 -21.12
C LEU A 15 -23.64 4.77 -19.67
N TYR A 16 -24.87 4.37 -19.31
CA TYR A 16 -25.37 4.49 -17.95
C TYR A 16 -24.59 3.62 -16.97
N ILE A 17 -24.30 2.36 -17.33
CA ILE A 17 -23.51 1.44 -16.51
C ILE A 17 -22.10 1.97 -16.31
N LEU A 18 -21.45 2.45 -17.38
CA LEU A 18 -20.10 3.03 -17.31
C LEU A 18 -20.07 4.26 -16.41
N TRP A 19 -21.03 5.18 -16.59
CA TRP A 19 -21.13 6.38 -15.76
C TRP A 19 -21.39 6.05 -14.29
N SER A 20 -22.32 5.13 -14.01
CA SER A 20 -22.67 4.71 -12.65
C SER A 20 -21.48 4.08 -11.94
N THR A 21 -20.75 3.20 -12.63
CA THR A 21 -19.54 2.55 -12.11
C THR A 21 -18.46 3.58 -11.80
N ASN A 22 -18.13 4.46 -12.76
CA ASN A 22 -17.13 5.52 -12.55
C ASN A 22 -17.53 6.48 -11.42
N ARG A 23 -18.83 6.81 -11.30
CA ARG A 23 -19.33 7.63 -10.20
C ARG A 23 -19.11 6.95 -8.85
N ASN A 24 -19.46 5.67 -8.73
CA ASN A 24 -19.29 4.92 -7.49
C ASN A 24 -17.82 4.79 -7.10
N ASP A 25 -16.93 4.55 -8.07
CA ASP A 25 -15.48 4.51 -7.86
C ASP A 25 -14.93 5.85 -7.37
N ASN A 26 -15.39 6.96 -7.96
CA ASN A 26 -14.95 8.29 -7.54
C ASN A 26 -15.47 8.65 -6.15
N LEU A 27 -16.73 8.31 -5.83
CA LEU A 27 -17.27 8.49 -4.49
C LEU A 27 -16.50 7.67 -3.45
N TYR A 28 -16.13 6.44 -3.79
CA TYR A 28 -15.31 5.61 -2.93
C TYR A 28 -13.95 6.24 -2.66
N LYS A 29 -13.26 6.71 -3.72
CA LYS A 29 -11.96 7.41 -3.62
C LYS A 29 -12.04 8.66 -2.76
N LEU A 30 -13.11 9.45 -2.91
CA LEU A 30 -13.32 10.68 -2.12
C LEU A 30 -13.61 10.39 -0.64
N GLY A 31 -14.23 9.24 -0.34
CA GLY A 31 -14.54 8.82 1.04
C GLY A 31 -13.36 8.24 1.81
N HIS A 32 -12.22 7.98 1.16
CA HIS A 32 -11.04 7.38 1.76
C HIS A 32 -9.86 8.34 1.71
N ASN A 33 -8.98 8.26 2.71
CA ASN A 33 -7.80 9.10 2.81
C ASN A 33 -6.60 8.27 3.32
N GLY A 34 -5.45 8.93 3.51
CA GLY A 34 -4.22 8.31 4.00
C GLY A 34 -4.20 7.96 5.49
N GLN A 35 -5.29 8.14 6.24
CA GLN A 35 -5.33 7.71 7.64
C GLN A 35 -5.29 6.18 7.72
N ILE A 36 -4.63 5.65 8.75
CA ILE A 36 -4.34 4.23 8.92
C ILE A 36 -5.61 3.37 8.78
N CYS A 37 -6.71 3.76 9.43
CA CYS A 37 -7.95 2.99 9.38
C CYS A 37 -8.53 2.89 7.96
N TYR A 38 -8.58 4.01 7.23
CA TYR A 38 -9.16 4.06 5.87
C TYR A 38 -8.25 3.39 4.86
N LEU A 39 -6.94 3.66 4.90
CA LEU A 39 -5.97 3.02 4.00
C LEU A 39 -5.95 1.50 4.21
N ARG A 40 -5.90 1.03 5.46
CA ARG A 40 -5.97 -0.40 5.77
C ARG A 40 -7.28 -1.03 5.32
N GLY A 41 -8.40 -0.34 5.54
CA GLY A 41 -9.71 -0.80 5.10
C GLY A 41 -9.77 -0.96 3.58
N ALA A 42 -9.25 0.01 2.85
CA ALA A 42 -9.23 -0.01 1.40
C ALA A 42 -8.30 -1.11 0.84
N LEU A 43 -7.12 -1.30 1.44
CA LEU A 43 -6.21 -2.39 1.07
C LEU A 43 -6.84 -3.76 1.30
N ASN A 44 -7.44 -3.99 2.47
CA ASN A 44 -8.11 -5.25 2.75
C ASN A 44 -9.29 -5.50 1.81
N LEU A 45 -10.11 -4.48 1.50
CA LEU A 45 -11.23 -4.65 0.58
C LEU A 45 -10.78 -5.07 -0.83
N LYS A 46 -9.61 -4.61 -1.28
CA LYS A 46 -9.12 -4.89 -2.64
C LYS A 46 -8.29 -6.17 -2.73
N PHE A 47 -7.47 -6.46 -1.73
CA PHE A 47 -6.46 -7.51 -1.80
C PHE A 47 -6.71 -8.69 -0.84
N ASP A 48 -7.43 -8.51 0.27
CA ASP A 48 -7.67 -9.56 1.28
C ASP A 48 -9.06 -9.39 1.91
N THR A 49 -10.12 -9.51 1.10
CA THR A 49 -11.51 -9.14 1.48
C THR A 49 -12.02 -9.91 2.69
N ASP A 50 -11.66 -11.18 2.77
CA ASP A 50 -11.88 -12.08 3.89
C ASP A 50 -10.64 -12.99 3.93
N PRO A 51 -9.78 -12.94 4.97
CA PRO A 51 -10.04 -12.50 6.36
C PRO A 51 -9.50 -11.12 6.81
N LYS A 52 -9.11 -10.21 5.90
CA LYS A 52 -8.67 -8.82 6.22
C LYS A 52 -7.44 -8.71 7.12
N ARG A 53 -6.39 -9.45 6.77
CA ARG A 53 -5.15 -9.61 7.54
C ARG A 53 -4.13 -8.50 7.32
N ILE A 54 -4.26 -7.66 6.30
CA ILE A 54 -3.27 -6.61 6.01
C ILE A 54 -3.22 -5.60 7.16
N ARG A 55 -2.00 -5.33 7.65
CA ARG A 55 -1.74 -4.39 8.75
C ARG A 55 -0.89 -3.22 8.27
N ILE A 56 -0.99 -2.11 9.01
CA ILE A 56 -0.13 -0.94 8.80
C ILE A 56 0.50 -0.65 10.16
N MET A 57 1.82 -0.76 10.21
CA MET A 57 2.65 -0.54 11.38
C MET A 57 3.49 0.72 11.19
N GLU A 58 4.00 1.27 12.29
CA GLU A 58 4.98 2.36 12.21
C GLU A 58 6.31 1.88 11.62
N GLY A 59 7.05 2.79 11.02
CA GLY A 59 8.38 2.50 10.50
C GLY A 59 9.37 2.11 11.60
N ASN A 60 10.32 1.24 11.25
CA ASN A 60 11.43 0.92 12.12
C ASN A 60 12.34 2.15 12.29
N GLN A 61 12.85 2.35 13.50
CA GLN A 61 13.76 3.45 13.84
C GLN A 61 15.05 2.92 14.48
N TYR A 62 15.69 1.94 13.83
CA TYR A 62 16.98 1.45 14.32
C TYR A 62 18.04 2.55 14.24
N LYS A 63 19.02 2.50 15.14
CA LYS A 63 20.16 3.41 15.13
C LYS A 63 21.26 2.84 14.25
N TYR A 64 21.89 3.69 13.44
CA TYR A 64 23.07 3.29 12.68
C TYR A 64 24.19 2.89 13.62
N GLN A 65 24.74 1.71 13.35
CA GLN A 65 25.94 1.24 14.01
C GLN A 65 27.00 1.05 12.93
N TYR A 66 28.00 1.91 12.96
CA TYR A 66 29.07 1.89 11.98
C TYR A 66 30.08 0.80 12.34
N ILE A 67 30.41 -0.03 11.36
CA ILE A 67 31.42 -1.11 11.48
C ILE A 67 32.83 -0.51 11.60
N TYR A 68 33.06 0.61 10.93
CA TYR A 68 34.37 1.25 10.87
C TYR A 68 34.22 2.77 10.74
N LEU A 69 35.04 3.50 11.49
CA LEU A 69 35.29 4.94 11.32
C LEU A 69 36.81 5.14 11.32
N ASP A 70 37.30 6.05 10.47
CA ASP A 70 38.74 6.32 10.32
C ASP A 70 39.45 6.72 11.62
N ASN A 71 38.72 7.27 12.59
CA ASN A 71 39.26 7.74 13.87
C ASN A 71 39.06 6.75 15.03
N ILE A 72 38.64 5.51 14.78
CA ILE A 72 38.32 4.53 15.82
C ILE A 72 39.19 3.29 15.69
N GLN A 73 39.72 2.80 16.82
CA GLN A 73 40.50 1.57 16.85
C GLN A 73 39.64 0.36 16.42
N PRO A 74 40.21 -0.60 15.68
CA PRO A 74 39.48 -1.79 15.25
C PRO A 74 38.96 -2.55 16.48
N ARG A 75 37.64 -2.74 16.54
CA ARG A 75 36.94 -3.42 17.64
C ARG A 75 36.33 -4.73 17.16
N PHE A 76 36.35 -5.76 17.99
CA PHE A 76 35.61 -6.99 17.72
C PHE A 76 34.10 -6.74 17.84
N LEU A 77 33.36 -6.93 16.74
CA LEU A 77 31.95 -6.53 16.61
C LEU A 77 30.95 -7.53 17.22
N GLY A 78 31.40 -8.69 17.70
CA GLY A 78 30.52 -9.71 18.27
C GLY A 78 29.42 -10.13 17.29
N THR A 79 28.22 -10.42 17.80
CA THR A 79 27.04 -10.68 16.96
C THR A 79 26.31 -9.38 16.66
N MET A 80 26.26 -9.00 15.38
CA MET A 80 25.60 -7.80 14.88
C MET A 80 24.56 -8.17 13.82
N PHE A 81 23.38 -7.56 13.87
CA PHE A 81 22.35 -7.70 12.86
C PHE A 81 22.42 -6.52 11.89
N LEU A 82 22.45 -6.83 10.59
CA LEU A 82 22.43 -5.84 9.53
C LEU A 82 20.99 -5.67 9.03
N TYR A 83 20.53 -4.42 9.01
CA TYR A 83 19.23 -4.03 8.48
C TYR A 83 19.38 -3.25 7.18
N GLN A 84 18.30 -3.14 6.41
CA GLN A 84 18.27 -2.29 5.23
C GLN A 84 18.21 -0.81 5.63
N ASP A 85 18.71 0.08 4.78
CA ASP A 85 18.68 1.54 5.00
C ASP A 85 17.28 2.07 5.33
N SER A 86 16.23 1.42 4.81
CA SER A 86 14.82 1.73 5.07
C SER A 86 14.36 1.54 6.51
N ASP A 87 15.11 0.80 7.32
CA ASP A 87 14.73 0.43 8.69
C ASP A 87 15.42 1.28 9.77
N TYR A 88 16.30 2.21 9.37
CA TYR A 88 17.00 3.12 10.28
C TYR A 88 16.26 4.46 10.42
N GLY A 89 16.34 5.11 11.57
CA GLY A 89 15.52 6.30 11.88
C GLY A 89 15.69 7.52 10.96
N ASP A 90 16.87 7.71 10.35
CA ASP A 90 17.18 8.94 9.57
C ASP A 90 16.76 8.84 8.09
N THR A 91 16.90 7.66 7.48
CA THR A 91 16.43 7.38 6.10
C THR A 91 15.19 6.50 6.06
N GLY A 92 14.64 6.18 7.22
CA GLY A 92 13.62 5.18 7.41
C GLY A 92 12.32 5.49 6.69
N VAL A 93 11.52 4.44 6.53
CA VAL A 93 10.14 4.60 6.08
C VAL A 93 9.28 5.12 7.24
N ASP A 94 8.23 5.89 6.93
CA ASP A 94 7.30 6.37 7.96
C ASP A 94 6.37 5.26 8.46
N PHE A 95 6.00 4.33 7.58
CA PHE A 95 5.11 3.22 7.91
C PHE A 95 5.41 1.96 7.08
N ILE A 96 5.03 0.80 7.61
CA ILE A 96 5.19 -0.50 6.98
C ILE A 96 3.81 -1.10 6.73
N VAL A 97 3.57 -1.54 5.50
CA VAL A 97 2.38 -2.31 5.14
C VAL A 97 2.74 -3.79 5.23
N GLU A 98 2.19 -4.45 6.24
CA GLU A 98 2.39 -5.87 6.48
C GLU A 98 1.33 -6.68 5.73
N VAL A 99 1.80 -7.55 4.84
CA VAL A 99 0.97 -8.42 4.01
C VAL A 99 1.18 -9.87 4.47
N PRO A 100 0.12 -10.68 4.64
CA PRO A 100 0.30 -12.07 5.05
C PRO A 100 1.05 -12.89 4.00
N ASN A 101 1.97 -13.73 4.45
CA ASN A 101 2.67 -14.69 3.60
C ASN A 101 1.70 -15.54 2.77
N GLY A 102 1.95 -15.63 1.47
CA GLY A 102 1.13 -16.41 0.53
C GLY A 102 -0.11 -15.70 -0.03
N LEU A 103 -0.31 -14.41 0.27
CA LEU A 103 -1.30 -13.61 -0.44
C LEU A 103 -0.85 -13.39 -1.89
N ILE A 104 -1.70 -13.73 -2.86
CA ILE A 104 -1.45 -13.44 -4.27
C ILE A 104 -2.00 -12.05 -4.57
N TYR A 105 -1.13 -11.08 -4.78
CA TYR A 105 -1.49 -9.72 -5.15
C TYR A 105 -0.53 -9.16 -6.21
N ASP A 106 -1.02 -8.18 -6.96
CA ASP A 106 -0.18 -7.39 -7.86
C ASP A 106 0.48 -6.24 -7.08
N ASP A 107 1.80 -6.32 -6.93
CA ASP A 107 2.62 -5.33 -6.22
C ASP A 107 2.45 -3.92 -6.84
N TYR A 108 2.35 -3.81 -8.17
CA TYR A 108 2.19 -2.52 -8.83
C TYR A 108 0.84 -1.86 -8.47
N SER A 109 -0.25 -2.64 -8.50
CA SER A 109 -1.57 -2.19 -8.09
C SER A 109 -1.61 -1.77 -6.62
N MET A 110 -0.94 -2.51 -5.73
CA MET A 110 -0.87 -2.17 -4.30
C MET A 110 -0.11 -0.86 -4.09
N ARG A 111 1.06 -0.71 -4.72
CA ARG A 111 1.84 0.54 -4.66
C ARG A 111 1.08 1.73 -5.20
N THR A 112 0.38 1.57 -6.32
CA THR A 112 -0.45 2.63 -6.93
C THR A 112 -1.55 3.07 -5.97
N MET A 113 -2.20 2.13 -5.31
CA MET A 113 -3.26 2.40 -4.34
C MET A 113 -2.71 3.11 -3.09
N ILE A 114 -1.57 2.66 -2.55
CA ILE A 114 -0.92 3.32 -1.42
C ILE A 114 -0.50 4.74 -1.82
N ASN A 115 0.11 4.92 -3.00
CA ASN A 115 0.54 6.22 -3.51
C ASN A 115 -0.62 7.19 -3.73
N PHE A 116 -1.80 6.70 -4.09
CA PHE A 116 -2.98 7.52 -4.28
C PHE A 116 -3.50 8.13 -2.97
N TYR A 117 -3.50 7.36 -1.87
CA TYR A 117 -4.05 7.80 -0.59
C TYR A 117 -3.02 8.39 0.37
N LYS A 118 -1.75 7.95 0.31
CA LYS A 118 -0.72 8.45 1.21
C LYS A 118 -0.48 9.95 0.99
N LEU A 119 -0.02 10.62 2.05
CA LEU A 119 0.51 11.97 1.90
C LEU A 119 1.82 11.93 1.07
N ALA A 120 2.01 12.88 0.16
CA ALA A 120 3.14 12.89 -0.77
C ALA A 120 4.52 12.80 -0.09
N SER A 121 4.67 13.37 1.11
CA SER A 121 5.92 13.36 1.88
C SER A 121 6.21 12.03 2.59
N LYS A 122 5.21 11.14 2.70
CA LYS A 122 5.34 9.90 3.49
C LYS A 122 5.98 8.78 2.69
N ARG A 123 6.95 8.10 3.31
CA ARG A 123 7.69 6.94 2.80
C ARG A 123 7.10 5.67 3.39
N TYR A 124 7.09 4.59 2.61
CA TYR A 124 6.56 3.30 3.08
C TYR A 124 7.37 2.13 2.54
N LYS A 125 7.25 1.01 3.25
CA LYS A 125 7.75 -0.30 2.83
C LYS A 125 6.60 -1.29 2.84
N ILE A 126 6.61 -2.23 1.91
CA ILE A 126 5.71 -3.40 1.94
C ILE A 126 6.57 -4.55 2.42
N GLN A 127 6.09 -5.29 3.41
CA GLN A 127 6.78 -6.43 3.99
C GLN A 127 5.80 -7.58 4.19
N GLU A 128 6.26 -8.79 3.94
CA GLU A 128 5.50 -10.00 4.22
C GLU A 128 5.76 -10.50 5.65
N TYR A 129 4.73 -11.08 6.28
CA TYR A 129 4.81 -11.63 7.64
C TYR A 129 4.16 -13.01 7.73
#